data_AF-A0A2A7N350-F1
#
_entry.id   AF-A0A2A7N350-F1
#
_cell.length_a   1.000
_cell.length_b   1.000
_cell.length_c   1.000
_cell.angle_alpha   90.00
_cell.angle_beta   90.00
_cell.angle_gamma   90.00
#
_symmetry.space_group_name_H-M   'P 1'
#
loop_
_entity.id
_entity.type
_entity.pdbx_description
1 polymer ?
#
loop_
_entity_poly.entity_id
_entity_poly.type
_entity_poly.pdbx_seq_one_letter_code
_entity_poly.pdbx_strand_id
1 'polypeptide(L)'
;ALEILGADVFDLADNLDAVVRDPERAHATVVVAADAYATDARVRQFVSDFDRSGAEVALWGEAGSLGLDVSAVGYRMSSAARAFKAQALLALGLPTDAVAPTEAVLHCGVTAPPPRAL
;
A
#
# COMPACT_ATOMS: atom_id res chain seq x y z
N ALA A 1 16.44 2.02 8.21
CA ALA A 1 15.34 2.61 7.40
C ALA A 1 14.00 1.95 7.71
N LEU A 2 13.81 0.66 7.36
CA LEU A 2 12.53 -0.05 7.56
C LEU A 2 12.24 -0.46 9.02
N GLU A 3 13.25 -0.46 9.89
CA GLU A 3 13.10 -0.75 11.32
C GLU A 3 12.14 0.20 12.04
N ILE A 4 12.03 1.46 11.58
CA ILE A 4 11.07 2.43 12.14
C ILE A 4 9.62 2.01 11.90
N LEU A 5 9.37 1.26 10.83
CA LEU A 5 8.06 0.71 10.52
C LEU A 5 7.76 -0.55 11.33
N GLY A 6 8.76 -1.16 11.98
CA GLY A 6 8.62 -2.48 12.60
C GLY A 6 8.18 -3.54 11.59
N ALA A 7 8.50 -3.36 10.31
CA ALA A 7 8.03 -4.20 9.23
C ALA A 7 9.03 -5.32 8.92
N ASP A 8 8.52 -6.53 8.73
CA ASP A 8 9.29 -7.64 8.19
C ASP A 8 9.52 -7.45 6.70
N VAL A 9 10.74 -7.75 6.24
CA VAL A 9 11.14 -7.64 4.83
C VAL A 9 11.34 -9.04 4.27
N PHE A 10 10.66 -9.32 3.17
CA PHE A 10 10.73 -10.60 2.48
C PHE A 10 11.29 -10.44 1.08
N ASP A 11 12.01 -11.45 0.60
CA ASP A 11 12.35 -11.53 -0.81
C ASP A 11 11.10 -11.84 -1.65
N LEU A 12 10.89 -11.03 -2.69
CA LEU A 12 9.70 -11.11 -3.53
C LEU A 12 9.59 -12.43 -4.31
N ALA A 13 10.71 -13.02 -4.74
CA ALA A 13 10.70 -14.23 -5.55
C ALA A 13 10.32 -15.46 -4.72
N ASP A 14 10.79 -15.52 -3.47
CA ASP A 14 10.72 -16.74 -2.67
C ASP A 14 9.50 -16.79 -1.72
N ASN A 15 8.89 -15.65 -1.39
CA ASN A 15 7.94 -15.57 -0.28
C ASN A 15 6.51 -15.20 -0.67
N LEU A 16 6.26 -14.90 -1.94
CA LEU A 16 4.96 -14.37 -2.37
C LEU A 16 3.83 -15.38 -2.15
N ASP A 17 4.07 -16.65 -2.47
CA ASP A 17 3.15 -17.76 -2.20
C ASP A 17 2.92 -18.00 -0.70
N ALA A 18 3.97 -17.83 0.12
CA ALA A 18 3.87 -17.99 1.56
C ALA A 18 2.97 -16.92 2.17
N VAL A 19 3.05 -15.68 1.67
CA VAL A 19 2.19 -14.57 2.10
C VAL A 19 0.72 -14.81 1.74
N VAL A 20 0.42 -15.32 0.54
CA VAL A 20 -0.97 -15.63 0.12
C VAL A 20 -1.56 -16.77 0.94
N ARG A 21 -0.75 -17.77 1.32
CA ARG A 21 -1.20 -18.98 2.01
C ARG A 21 -1.24 -18.86 3.53
N ASP A 22 -0.74 -17.77 4.10
CA ASP A 22 -0.77 -17.51 5.53
C ASP A 22 -2.21 -17.22 5.98
N PRO A 23 -2.83 -18.10 6.80
CA PRO A 23 -4.21 -17.92 7.26
C PRO A 23 -4.38 -16.66 8.12
N GLU A 24 -3.34 -16.21 8.81
CA GLU A 24 -3.39 -14.97 9.62
C GLU A 24 -3.45 -13.72 8.72
N ARG A 25 -3.04 -13.84 7.46
CA ARG A 25 -3.01 -12.76 6.47
C ARG A 25 -4.14 -12.82 5.45
N ALA A 26 -4.97 -13.86 5.48
CA ALA A 26 -6.11 -14.03 4.58
C ALA A 26 -7.16 -12.90 4.66
N HIS A 27 -7.13 -12.08 5.71
CA HIS A 27 -8.01 -10.92 5.91
C HIS A 27 -7.26 -9.59 5.94
N ALA A 28 -5.96 -9.57 5.63
CA ALA A 28 -5.18 -8.35 5.62
C ALA A 28 -5.44 -7.53 4.35
N THR A 29 -5.48 -6.20 4.47
CA THR A 29 -5.38 -5.31 3.30
C THR A 29 -3.94 -5.34 2.80
N VAL A 30 -3.75 -5.55 1.50
CA VAL A 30 -2.43 -5.51 0.86
C VAL A 30 -2.30 -4.25 0.02
N VAL A 31 -1.24 -3.48 0.26
CA VAL A 31 -0.93 -2.26 -0.48
C VAL A 31 0.27 -2.50 -1.39
N VAL A 32 0.11 -2.32 -2.70
CA VAL A 32 1.13 -2.64 -3.71
C VAL A 32 1.58 -1.38 -4.44
N ALA A 33 2.89 -1.22 -4.62
CA ALA A 33 3.44 -0.06 -5.31
C ALA A 33 3.00 -0.06 -6.79
N ALA A 34 2.48 1.07 -7.25
CA ALA A 34 1.87 1.19 -8.57
C ALA A 34 2.87 0.98 -9.71
N ASP A 35 4.12 1.36 -9.50
CA ASP A 35 5.24 1.09 -10.41
C ASP A 35 5.60 -0.41 -10.42
N ALA A 36 5.72 -1.04 -9.25
CA ALA A 36 6.02 -2.47 -9.14
C ALA A 36 4.93 -3.33 -9.81
N TYR A 37 3.66 -2.97 -9.62
CA TYR A 37 2.54 -3.62 -10.31
C TYR A 37 2.63 -3.45 -11.84
N ALA A 38 2.99 -2.26 -12.31
CA ALA A 38 3.14 -1.98 -13.73
C ALA A 38 4.31 -2.75 -14.37
N THR A 39 5.43 -2.90 -13.67
CA THR A 39 6.67 -3.43 -14.25
C THR A 39 6.92 -4.92 -14.01
N ASP A 40 6.41 -5.51 -12.93
CA ASP A 40 6.70 -6.90 -12.55
C ASP A 40 5.48 -7.82 -12.69
N ALA A 41 5.59 -8.83 -13.55
CA ALA A 41 4.52 -9.81 -13.77
C ALA A 41 4.21 -10.67 -12.54
N ARG A 42 5.18 -10.92 -11.67
CA ARG A 42 4.99 -11.70 -10.43
C ARG A 42 4.13 -10.93 -9.44
N VAL A 43 4.31 -9.61 -9.37
CA VAL A 43 3.48 -8.72 -8.54
C VAL A 43 2.03 -8.72 -9.03
N ARG A 44 1.82 -8.68 -10.35
CA ARG A 44 0.45 -8.80 -10.92
C ARG A 44 -0.20 -10.14 -10.62
N GLN A 45 0.56 -11.23 -10.74
CA GLN A 45 0.07 -12.56 -10.42
C GLN A 45 -0.34 -12.65 -8.95
N PHE A 46 0.51 -12.17 -8.04
CA PHE A 46 0.22 -12.11 -6.60
C PHE A 46 -1.04 -11.31 -6.28
N VAL A 47 -1.19 -10.12 -6.85
CA VAL A 47 -2.41 -9.32 -6.67
C VAL A 47 -3.64 -10.09 -7.16
N SER A 48 -3.55 -10.77 -8.30
CA SER A 48 -4.66 -11.59 -8.81
C SER A 48 -4.97 -12.81 -7.93
N ASP A 49 -3.97 -13.38 -7.26
CA ASP A 49 -4.15 -14.52 -6.35
C ASP A 49 -4.74 -14.07 -5.01
N PHE A 50 -4.32 -12.91 -4.52
CA PHE A 50 -4.79 -12.32 -3.27
C PHE A 50 -6.19 -11.70 -3.39
N ASP A 51 -6.53 -11.08 -4.53
CA ASP A 51 -7.89 -10.59 -4.78
C ASP A 51 -8.91 -11.76 -4.80
N ARG A 52 -8.51 -12.91 -5.34
CA ARG A 52 -9.34 -14.14 -5.33
C ARG A 52 -9.59 -14.71 -3.94
N SER A 53 -8.77 -14.39 -2.94
CA SER A 53 -9.02 -14.82 -1.55
C SER A 53 -10.07 -13.97 -0.83
N GLY A 54 -10.53 -12.87 -1.46
CA GLY A 54 -11.49 -11.92 -0.88
C GLY A 54 -10.84 -10.83 -0.03
N ALA A 55 -9.51 -10.69 -0.10
CA ALA A 55 -8.76 -9.68 0.62
C ALA A 55 -8.71 -8.34 -0.15
N GLU A 56 -8.66 -7.23 0.59
CA GLU A 56 -8.64 -5.89 -0.01
C GLU A 56 -7.26 -5.58 -0.61
N VAL A 57 -7.21 -5.20 -1.89
CA VAL A 57 -5.99 -4.73 -2.54
C VAL A 57 -6.07 -3.24 -2.80
N ALA A 58 -5.08 -2.51 -2.30
CA ALA A 58 -4.86 -1.11 -2.61
C ALA A 58 -3.52 -0.92 -3.34
N LEU A 59 -3.43 0.17 -4.07
CA LEU A 59 -2.24 0.59 -4.80
C LEU A 59 -1.77 1.94 -4.23
N TRP A 60 -0.47 2.17 -4.18
CA TRP A 60 0.10 3.46 -3.76
C TRP A 60 1.12 3.96 -4.77
N GLY A 61 1.22 5.29 -4.89
CA GLY A 61 2.01 5.95 -5.92
C GLY A 61 1.16 6.55 -7.02
N GLU A 62 1.76 6.74 -8.20
CA GLU A 62 1.15 7.48 -9.30
C GLU A 62 0.25 6.59 -10.17
N ALA A 63 -0.99 7.03 -10.43
CA ALA A 63 -1.96 6.25 -11.20
C ALA A 63 -1.56 6.05 -12.66
N GLY A 64 -0.74 6.96 -13.21
CA GLY A 64 -0.32 6.96 -14.61
C GLY A 64 0.49 5.72 -15.02
N SER A 65 1.09 5.00 -14.07
CA SER A 65 1.84 3.76 -14.36
C SER A 65 0.94 2.54 -14.57
N LEU A 66 -0.32 2.59 -14.14
CA LEU A 66 -1.12 1.38 -13.92
C LEU A 66 -1.87 0.90 -15.16
N GLY A 67 -2.22 1.78 -16.11
CA GLY A 67 -3.09 1.42 -17.23
C GLY A 67 -4.46 0.85 -16.81
N LEU A 68 -4.85 1.05 -15.55
CA LEU A 68 -6.07 0.58 -14.92
C LEU A 68 -6.97 1.76 -14.56
N ASP A 69 -8.29 1.53 -14.52
CA ASP A 69 -9.23 2.48 -13.94
C ASP A 69 -9.17 2.38 -12.41
N VAL A 70 -8.47 3.33 -11.77
CA VAL A 70 -8.25 3.37 -10.32
C VAL A 70 -8.83 4.63 -9.73
N SER A 71 -9.49 4.50 -8.59
CA SER A 71 -9.99 5.66 -7.84
C SER A 71 -9.00 6.06 -6.75
N ALA A 72 -8.61 7.34 -6.74
CA ALA A 72 -7.82 7.90 -5.65
C ALA A 72 -8.73 8.21 -4.45
N VAL A 73 -8.36 7.69 -3.27
CA VAL A 73 -9.03 7.98 -1.99
C VAL A 73 -8.06 8.74 -1.11
N GLY A 74 -8.45 9.93 -0.68
CA GLY A 74 -7.68 10.75 0.26
C GLY A 74 -7.90 10.30 1.70
N TYR A 75 -6.84 9.88 2.38
CA TYR A 75 -6.82 9.58 3.80
C TYR A 75 -6.29 10.76 4.60
N ARG A 76 -7.10 11.30 5.53
CA ARG A 76 -6.65 12.36 6.45
C ARG A 76 -5.80 11.76 7.56
N MET A 77 -4.54 12.17 7.62
CA MET A 77 -3.61 11.69 8.64
C MET A 77 -3.92 12.29 10.01
N SER A 78 -3.96 11.41 11.02
CA SER A 78 -3.99 11.83 12.42
C SER A 78 -2.72 12.60 12.81
N SER A 79 -2.74 13.32 13.92
CA SER A 79 -1.54 13.99 14.46
C SER A 79 -0.40 13.00 14.72
N ALA A 80 -0.72 11.82 15.27
CA ALA A 80 0.23 10.75 15.52
C ALA A 80 0.83 10.21 14.21
N ALA A 81 0.00 9.97 13.19
CA ALA A 81 0.46 9.50 11.89
C ALA A 81 1.40 10.51 11.20
N ARG A 82 1.07 11.81 11.28
CA ARG A 82 1.96 12.88 10.75
C ARG A 82 3.29 12.94 11.50
N ALA A 83 3.26 12.85 12.83
CA ALA A 83 4.48 12.86 13.65
C ALA A 83 5.37 11.65 13.33
N PHE A 84 4.77 10.46 13.23
CA PHE A 84 5.47 9.24 12.84
C PHE A 84 6.12 9.38 11.45
N LYS A 85 5.37 9.85 10.44
CA LYS A 85 5.89 10.07 9.09
C LYS A 85 7.03 11.07 9.07
N ALA A 86 6.93 12.17 9.82
CA ALA A 86 8.01 13.15 9.93
C ALA A 86 9.28 12.53 10.52
N GLN A 87 9.17 11.74 11.60
CA GLN A 87 10.33 11.07 12.19
C GLN A 87 10.95 10.03 11.25
N ALA A 88 10.13 9.27 10.53
CA ALA A 88 10.61 8.33 9.52
C ALA A 88 11.39 9.04 8.40
N LEU A 89 10.88 10.18 7.90
CA LEU A 89 11.58 10.98 6.89
C LEU A 89 12.91 11.55 7.42
N LEU A 90 12.94 12.07 8.65
CA LEU A 90 14.18 12.55 9.28
C LEU A 90 15.24 11.46 9.37
N ALA A 91 14.85 10.26 9.80
CA ALA A 91 15.78 9.14 9.92
C ALA A 91 16.33 8.66 8.57
N LEU A 92 15.64 8.97 7.47
CA LEU A 92 16.10 8.74 6.10
C LEU A 92 16.91 9.91 5.53
N GLY A 93 17.07 11.01 6.28
CA GLY A 93 17.70 12.24 5.79
C GLY A 93 16.87 12.97 4.73
N LEU A 94 15.56 12.70 4.68
CA LEU A 94 14.63 13.31 3.74
C LEU A 94 13.97 14.56 4.34
N PRO A 95 13.55 15.53 3.50
CA PRO A 95 12.86 16.73 3.97
C PRO A 95 11.54 16.41 4.69
N THR A 96 11.30 17.02 5.84
CA THR A 96 10.05 16.88 6.62
C THR A 96 8.99 17.91 6.30
N ASP A 97 9.34 18.97 5.57
CA ASP A 97 8.51 20.16 5.42
C ASP A 97 7.22 19.92 4.64
N ALA A 98 7.04 18.71 4.10
CA ALA A 98 5.91 18.33 3.24
C ALA A 98 5.09 17.15 3.79
N VAL A 99 5.06 16.90 5.10
CA VAL A 99 4.09 15.94 5.66
C VAL A 99 2.68 16.52 5.57
N ALA A 100 2.04 16.25 4.42
CA ALA A 100 0.69 16.71 4.12
C ALA A 100 -0.33 16.16 5.13
N PRO A 101 -1.41 16.91 5.41
CA PRO A 101 -2.50 16.44 6.27
C PRO A 101 -3.33 15.32 5.64
N THR A 102 -3.19 15.10 4.33
CA THR A 102 -3.90 14.10 3.55
C THR A 102 -2.91 13.33 2.69
N GLU A 103 -3.09 12.02 2.59
CA GLU A 103 -2.33 11.13 1.71
C GLU A 103 -3.29 10.39 0.78
N ALA A 104 -2.93 10.24 -0.49
CA ALA A 104 -3.77 9.55 -1.46
C ALA A 104 -3.35 8.09 -1.59
N VAL A 105 -4.32 7.19 -1.60
CA VAL A 105 -4.15 5.77 -1.92
C VAL A 105 -5.06 5.44 -3.10
N LEU A 106 -4.55 4.74 -4.08
CA LEU A 106 -5.29 4.30 -5.26
C LEU A 106 -5.96 2.97 -4.94
N HIS A 107 -7.25 2.85 -5.21
CA HIS A 107 -7.96 1.57 -5.06
C HIS A 107 -8.23 1.00 -6.44
N CYS A 108 -7.91 -0.28 -6.61
CA CYS A 108 -8.32 -1.10 -7.74
C CYS A 108 -9.44 -2.01 -7.18
N GLY A 109 -10.68 -1.88 -7.66
CA GLY A 109 -11.91 -2.39 -6.99
C GLY A 109 -11.86 -3.87 -6.57
N VAL A 110 -12.53 -4.31 -5.49
CA VAL A 110 -14.02 -4.42 -5.40
C VAL A 110 -14.65 -3.79 -4.15
N THR A 111 -13.87 -3.29 -3.20
CA THR A 111 -14.42 -2.64 -1.99
C THR A 111 -13.71 -1.34 -1.70
N ALA A 112 -13.95 -0.31 -2.51
CA ALA A 112 -13.70 1.04 -2.02
C ALA A 112 -14.65 1.28 -0.82
N PRO A 113 -14.16 1.51 0.41
CA PRO A 113 -15.04 1.92 1.49
C PRO A 113 -15.72 3.24 1.09
N PRO A 114 -17.02 3.43 1.37
CA PRO A 114 -17.69 4.67 1.00
C PRO A 114 -16.96 5.87 1.61
N PRO A 115 -16.85 7.00 0.88
CA PRO A 115 -16.22 8.19 1.42
C PRO A 115 -16.93 8.56 2.73
N ARG A 116 -16.16 8.70 3.82
CA ARG A 116 -16.71 9.12 5.11
C ARG A 116 -17.34 10.50 4.93
N ALA A 117 -18.67 10.55 5.00
CA ALA A 117 -19.39 11.81 5.10
C ALA A 117 -18.95 12.54 6.38
N LEU A 118 -18.54 13.80 6.23
CA LEU A 118 -18.29 14.74 7.32
C LEU A 118 -19.62 15.20 7.92
#